data_AF-A0A3L7ABC1-F1
#
_entry.id   AF-A0A3L7ABC1-F1
#
_cell.length_a   1.000
_cell.length_b   1.000
_cell.length_c   1.000
_cell.angle_alpha   90.00
_cell.angle_beta   90.00
_cell.angle_gamma   90.00
#
_symmetry.space_group_name_H-M   'P 1'
#
loop_
_entity.id
_entity.type
_entity.pdbx_description
1 polymer ?
#
loop_
_entity_poly.entity_id
_entity_poly.type
_entity_poly.pdbx_seq_one_letter_code
_entity_poly.pdbx_strand_id
1 'polypeptide(L)'
;MGKALEGVRVLDMTHVQSGPSATQMLAWLGAEVIKVEMPRRGDITRSQLRDKSNVDSLYFTMLNANKRSLTLNIKSAQGQEALTRLIASCDVLVENFGPGVLERQGFGYDQARAINPRLIYATIKGFADASGIDAKAYETIAQAMGGAMSTTGWRSGPPTASSAQIGDTGTGVHCLSGVLAALYQRTVTGEGQLVEVAMQDCVMNLLRVKLRDQQRLASGPLPEYPGAPETDCVPRAGNCSGGGQPGAAVRCAPGGENDYCYVIIQPQGWAPLMRLVGRKDLIDDPKFASHEARLQRLDACFDVIERWSLKRTKFEVMDALKAIDVPCGPVLSTKDILQDRALYDRGFLVEVPHPERGTYVTLGSPIQMSASHVPVERAPLLGEHTDEVLGALGYSAEEIAGMRTAGAV
;
A
#
# COMPACT_ATOMS: atom_id res chain seq x y z
N MET A 1 -28.38 -5.41 3.80
CA MET A 1 -27.41 -5.09 4.86
C MET A 1 -26.70 -3.82 4.45
N GLY A 2 -26.48 -2.90 5.38
CA GLY A 2 -25.79 -1.63 5.11
C GLY A 2 -24.29 -1.81 4.88
N LYS A 3 -23.62 -0.77 4.37
CA LYS A 3 -22.15 -0.77 4.17
C LYS A 3 -21.45 -0.58 5.52
N ALA A 4 -20.24 -1.11 5.69
CA ALA A 4 -19.53 -1.11 6.97
C ALA A 4 -19.29 0.30 7.56
N LEU A 5 -19.01 1.30 6.71
CA LEU A 5 -18.86 2.71 7.08
C LEU A 5 -20.00 3.58 6.55
N GLU A 6 -21.20 3.00 6.35
CA GLU A 6 -22.37 3.77 5.98
C GLU A 6 -22.66 4.85 7.03
N GLY A 7 -22.86 6.10 6.56
CA GLY A 7 -23.05 7.26 7.42
C GLY A 7 -21.76 7.94 7.90
N VAL A 8 -20.58 7.38 7.63
CA VAL A 8 -19.29 8.06 7.92
C VAL A 8 -18.94 9.01 6.77
N ARG A 9 -18.69 10.28 7.09
CA ARG A 9 -18.26 11.30 6.12
C ARG A 9 -16.79 11.66 6.31
N VAL A 10 -16.01 11.57 5.25
CA VAL A 10 -14.56 11.78 5.24
C VAL A 10 -14.23 13.01 4.39
N LEU A 11 -13.56 13.97 5.00
CA LEU A 11 -12.93 15.10 4.35
C LEU A 11 -11.51 14.71 3.92
N ASP A 12 -11.34 14.43 2.63
CA ASP A 12 -10.06 14.04 2.04
C ASP A 12 -9.31 15.28 1.55
N MET A 13 -8.37 15.77 2.36
CA MET A 13 -7.44 16.85 1.99
C MET A 13 -6.08 16.32 1.54
N THR A 14 -6.04 15.10 1.02
CA THR A 14 -4.79 14.41 0.69
C THR A 14 -4.42 14.54 -0.78
N HIS A 15 -3.15 14.30 -1.10
CA HIS A 15 -2.62 14.30 -2.46
C HIS A 15 -1.52 13.23 -2.63
N VAL A 16 -1.12 12.95 -3.88
CA VAL A 16 -0.13 11.91 -4.20
C VAL A 16 -0.69 10.51 -3.90
N GLN A 17 -0.15 9.77 -2.93
CA GLN A 17 -0.47 8.34 -2.79
C GLN A 17 -0.77 7.88 -1.36
N SER A 18 0.04 8.27 -0.36
CA SER A 18 -0.16 7.82 1.03
C SER A 18 -1.57 8.10 1.55
N GLY A 19 -1.96 9.37 1.59
CA GLY A 19 -3.29 9.79 2.00
C GLY A 19 -4.42 9.31 1.06
N PRO A 20 -4.30 9.49 -0.27
CA PRO A 20 -5.35 9.06 -1.19
C PRO A 20 -5.67 7.56 -1.11
N SER A 21 -4.67 6.71 -0.87
CA SER A 21 -4.88 5.28 -0.67
C SER A 21 -5.68 4.98 0.61
N ALA A 22 -5.43 5.68 1.72
CA ALA A 22 -6.20 5.53 2.94
C ALA A 22 -7.67 5.91 2.73
N THR A 23 -7.93 7.07 2.12
CA THR A 23 -9.30 7.57 1.91
C THR A 23 -10.05 6.77 0.85
N GLN A 24 -9.38 6.24 -0.17
CA GLN A 24 -10.00 5.32 -1.12
C GLN A 24 -10.43 4.00 -0.44
N MET A 25 -9.60 3.46 0.45
CA MET A 25 -10.00 2.28 1.23
C MET A 25 -11.18 2.57 2.17
N LEU A 26 -11.25 3.76 2.76
CA LEU A 26 -12.44 4.20 3.51
C LEU A 26 -13.70 4.26 2.61
N ALA A 27 -13.58 4.76 1.38
CA ALA A 27 -14.67 4.76 0.40
C ALA A 27 -15.12 3.34 0.05
N TRP A 28 -14.17 2.41 -0.15
CA TRP A 28 -14.45 0.99 -0.40
C TRP A 28 -15.05 0.25 0.79
N LEU A 29 -14.94 0.78 2.00
CA LEU A 29 -15.65 0.28 3.18
C LEU A 29 -17.02 0.95 3.37
N GLY A 30 -17.36 1.93 2.53
CA GLY A 30 -18.69 2.53 2.44
C GLY A 30 -18.81 3.96 2.94
N ALA A 31 -17.70 4.60 3.30
CA ALA A 31 -17.71 6.00 3.72
C ALA A 31 -17.99 6.94 2.53
N GLU A 32 -18.65 8.06 2.79
CA GLU A 32 -18.71 9.16 1.83
C GLU A 32 -17.38 9.93 1.89
N VAL A 33 -16.63 9.94 0.78
CA VAL A 33 -15.32 10.61 0.73
C VAL A 33 -15.37 11.82 -0.18
N ILE A 34 -15.19 13.00 0.41
CA ILE A 34 -15.17 14.30 -0.27
C ILE A 34 -13.72 14.75 -0.38
N LYS A 35 -13.15 14.62 -1.58
CA LYS A 35 -11.81 15.08 -1.91
C LYS A 35 -11.83 16.59 -2.19
N VAL A 36 -11.12 17.34 -1.37
CA VAL A 36 -10.93 18.78 -1.53
C VAL A 36 -9.68 19.05 -2.36
N GLU A 37 -9.87 19.80 -3.43
CA GLU A 37 -8.87 20.00 -4.47
C GLU A 37 -8.71 21.48 -4.82
N MET A 38 -7.49 21.93 -5.12
CA MET A 38 -7.29 23.33 -5.54
C MET A 38 -7.96 23.57 -6.90
N PRO A 39 -8.75 24.66 -7.07
CA PRO A 39 -9.37 24.98 -8.35
C PRO A 39 -8.36 25.00 -9.50
N ARG A 40 -8.75 24.44 -10.65
CA ARG A 40 -7.95 24.30 -11.90
C ARG A 40 -6.70 23.42 -11.83
N ARG A 41 -6.15 23.17 -10.65
CA ARG A 41 -4.91 22.40 -10.46
C ARG A 41 -5.19 20.97 -10.03
N GLY A 42 -6.06 20.80 -9.04
CA GLY A 42 -6.38 19.52 -8.43
C GLY A 42 -5.20 18.87 -7.70
N ASP A 43 -5.38 17.58 -7.43
CA ASP A 43 -4.30 16.67 -7.06
C ASP A 43 -3.25 16.59 -8.17
N ILE A 44 -1.97 16.64 -7.81
CA ILE A 44 -0.85 16.59 -8.78
C ILE A 44 -0.85 15.29 -9.58
N THR A 45 -1.37 14.19 -9.03
CA THR A 45 -1.46 12.91 -9.73
C THR A 45 -2.34 12.99 -10.97
N ARG A 46 -3.26 13.96 -11.09
CA ARG A 46 -4.07 14.16 -12.30
C ARG A 46 -3.22 14.38 -13.55
N SER A 47 -2.04 15.00 -13.42
CA SER A 47 -1.17 15.33 -14.56
C SER A 47 0.15 14.57 -14.62
N GLN A 48 0.53 13.85 -13.56
CA GLN A 48 1.74 13.04 -13.55
C GLN A 48 1.60 11.78 -14.39
N LEU A 49 2.62 11.47 -15.20
CA LEU A 49 2.72 10.22 -15.96
C LEU A 49 1.50 9.94 -16.86
N ARG A 50 0.91 11.00 -17.44
CA ARG A 50 -0.22 10.86 -18.36
C ARG A 50 0.17 10.00 -19.58
N ASP A 51 -0.63 8.98 -19.82
CA ASP A 51 -0.64 8.16 -21.03
C ASP A 51 -1.49 8.78 -22.15
N LYS A 52 -2.44 9.67 -21.79
CA LYS A 52 -3.31 10.40 -22.72
C LYS A 52 -3.27 11.91 -22.45
N SER A 53 -3.23 12.71 -23.52
CA SER A 53 -3.24 14.17 -23.41
C SER A 53 -4.56 14.67 -22.82
N ASN A 54 -4.49 15.63 -21.90
CA ASN A 54 -5.64 16.31 -21.28
C ASN A 54 -6.66 15.43 -20.54
N VAL A 55 -6.33 14.18 -20.24
CA VAL A 55 -7.15 13.28 -19.42
C VAL A 55 -6.40 13.01 -18.12
N ASP A 56 -7.07 12.87 -16.96
CA ASP A 56 -6.31 12.53 -15.74
C ASP A 56 -5.57 11.20 -15.92
N SER A 57 -4.39 11.11 -15.33
CA SER A 57 -3.53 9.93 -15.43
C SER A 57 -4.15 8.71 -14.75
N LEU A 58 -3.63 7.53 -15.10
CA LEU A 58 -3.91 6.31 -14.36
C LEU A 58 -3.52 6.42 -12.87
N TYR A 59 -2.47 7.20 -12.55
CA TYR A 59 -2.04 7.41 -11.17
C TYR A 59 -3.16 8.05 -10.32
N PHE A 60 -3.83 9.08 -10.85
CA PHE A 60 -4.99 9.67 -10.18
C PHE A 60 -6.16 8.69 -10.07
N THR A 61 -6.53 8.05 -11.19
CA THR A 61 -7.74 7.23 -11.23
C THR A 61 -7.70 5.99 -10.37
N MET A 62 -6.52 5.39 -10.23
CA MET A 62 -6.33 4.18 -9.44
C MET A 62 -6.28 4.47 -7.94
N LEU A 63 -6.15 5.74 -7.53
CA LEU A 63 -6.08 6.17 -6.13
C LEU A 63 -7.29 6.96 -5.64
N ASN A 64 -8.25 7.25 -6.52
CA ASN A 64 -9.37 8.15 -6.21
C ASN A 64 -10.73 7.60 -6.67
N ALA A 65 -10.81 6.30 -6.94
CA ALA A 65 -12.08 5.59 -7.16
C ALA A 65 -13.05 5.83 -5.98
N ASN A 66 -14.35 5.86 -6.26
CA ASN A 66 -15.43 6.03 -5.27
C ASN A 66 -15.42 7.36 -4.48
N LYS A 67 -14.61 8.35 -4.88
CA LYS A 67 -14.56 9.66 -4.24
C LYS A 67 -15.42 10.68 -4.98
N ARG A 68 -15.85 11.71 -4.25
CA ARG A 68 -16.42 12.95 -4.79
C ARG A 68 -15.34 14.02 -4.84
N SER A 69 -15.34 14.88 -5.85
CA SER A 69 -14.37 15.98 -5.99
C SER A 69 -15.05 17.33 -5.79
N LEU A 70 -14.54 18.11 -4.84
CA LEU A 70 -14.89 19.49 -4.58
C LEU A 70 -13.65 20.35 -4.83
N THR A 71 -13.77 21.33 -5.72
CA THR A 71 -12.75 22.36 -5.86
C THR A 71 -12.95 23.46 -4.81
N LEU A 72 -11.89 23.78 -4.07
CA LEU A 72 -11.93 24.78 -3.00
C LEU A 72 -10.57 25.46 -2.81
N ASN A 73 -10.56 26.79 -2.90
CA ASN A 73 -9.39 27.61 -2.60
C ASN A 73 -9.44 28.06 -1.13
N ILE A 74 -8.79 27.27 -0.26
CA ILE A 74 -8.74 27.49 1.20
C ILE A 74 -7.97 28.75 1.63
N LYS A 75 -7.42 29.51 0.69
CA LYS A 75 -6.80 30.82 0.96
C LYS A 75 -7.78 31.99 0.83
N SER A 76 -8.96 31.74 0.26
CA SER A 76 -10.02 32.74 0.16
C SER A 76 -10.92 32.69 1.40
N ALA A 77 -11.52 33.83 1.77
CA ALA A 77 -12.44 33.88 2.91
C ALA A 77 -13.63 32.92 2.74
N GLN A 78 -14.24 32.88 1.54
CA GLN A 78 -15.33 31.94 1.26
C GLN A 78 -14.87 30.48 1.30
N GLY A 79 -13.64 30.19 0.85
CA GLY A 79 -13.07 28.85 0.92
C GLY A 79 -12.80 28.38 2.35
N GLN A 80 -12.32 29.27 3.23
CA GLN A 80 -12.12 28.99 4.65
C GLN A 80 -13.45 28.76 5.37
N GLU A 81 -14.48 29.55 5.04
CA GLU A 81 -15.82 29.36 5.57
C GLU A 81 -16.40 28.00 5.16
N ALA A 82 -16.34 27.66 3.88
CA ALA A 82 -16.82 26.37 3.38
C ALA A 82 -16.05 25.19 4.01
N LEU A 83 -14.73 25.31 4.19
CA LEU A 83 -13.92 24.29 4.87
C LEU A 83 -14.33 24.13 6.34
N THR A 84 -14.64 25.22 7.03
CA THR A 84 -15.15 25.19 8.41
C THR A 84 -16.47 24.42 8.49
N ARG A 85 -17.41 24.67 7.55
CA ARG A 85 -18.68 23.92 7.47
C ARG A 85 -18.47 22.44 7.12
N LEU A 86 -17.50 22.12 6.27
CA LEU A 86 -17.11 20.73 5.98
C LEU A 86 -16.61 20.03 7.25
N ILE A 87 -15.68 20.64 7.98
CA ILE A 87 -15.13 20.08 9.23
C ILE A 87 -16.24 19.84 10.27
N ALA A 88 -17.17 20.79 10.40
CA ALA A 88 -18.31 20.67 11.30
C ALA A 88 -19.26 19.49 10.95
N SER A 89 -19.28 19.07 9.68
CA SER A 89 -20.22 18.06 9.17
C SER A 89 -19.59 16.71 8.82
N CYS A 90 -18.26 16.57 8.98
CA CYS A 90 -17.53 15.33 8.69
C CYS A 90 -17.15 14.59 9.98
N ASP A 91 -16.94 13.29 9.85
CA ASP A 91 -16.48 12.41 10.94
C ASP A 91 -14.96 12.29 11.00
N VAL A 92 -14.33 12.33 9.83
CA VAL A 92 -12.90 12.14 9.65
C VAL A 92 -12.36 13.23 8.73
N LEU A 93 -11.23 13.82 9.08
CA LEU A 93 -10.40 14.60 8.18
C LEU A 93 -9.10 13.84 7.98
N VAL A 94 -8.68 13.64 6.72
CA VAL A 94 -7.37 13.06 6.41
C VAL A 94 -6.54 14.06 5.62
N GLU A 95 -5.30 14.28 6.02
CA GLU A 95 -4.37 15.19 5.35
C GLU A 95 -2.94 14.63 5.32
N ASN A 96 -2.17 15.01 4.29
CA ASN A 96 -0.76 14.65 4.15
C ASN A 96 0.09 15.80 3.61
N PHE A 97 -0.25 17.03 3.99
CA PHE A 97 0.57 18.19 3.65
C PHE A 97 1.87 18.20 4.47
N GLY A 98 2.83 19.02 4.01
CA GLY A 98 4.04 19.27 4.78
C GLY A 98 3.73 19.81 6.19
N PRO A 99 4.67 19.64 7.14
CA PRO A 99 4.49 20.08 8.52
C PRO A 99 4.00 21.54 8.63
N GLY A 100 2.97 21.76 9.46
CA GLY A 100 2.43 23.08 9.75
C GLY A 100 1.59 23.73 8.63
N VAL A 101 1.37 23.06 7.48
CA VAL A 101 0.70 23.70 6.34
C VAL A 101 -0.76 24.04 6.66
N LEU A 102 -1.54 23.10 7.18
CA LEU A 102 -2.94 23.36 7.53
C LEU A 102 -3.07 24.19 8.81
N GLU A 103 -2.16 24.02 9.75
CA GLU A 103 -2.05 24.84 10.97
C GLU A 103 -1.91 26.32 10.59
N ARG A 104 -1.02 26.65 9.63
CA ARG A 104 -0.85 28.02 9.12
C ARG A 104 -2.07 28.55 8.36
N GLN A 105 -2.96 27.69 7.89
CA GLN A 105 -4.24 28.08 7.28
C GLN A 105 -5.38 28.14 8.31
N GLY A 106 -5.13 27.85 9.59
CA GLY A 106 -6.13 27.87 10.65
C GLY A 106 -6.93 26.58 10.81
N PHE A 107 -6.46 25.48 10.22
CA PHE A 107 -7.16 24.19 10.20
C PHE A 107 -6.29 23.04 10.72
N GLY A 108 -5.38 23.34 11.66
CA GLY A 108 -4.67 22.30 12.41
C GLY A 108 -5.60 21.54 13.36
N TYR A 109 -5.08 20.51 14.03
CA TYR A 109 -5.88 19.65 14.91
C TYR A 109 -6.67 20.42 15.97
N ASP A 110 -6.02 21.33 16.70
CA ASP A 110 -6.68 22.07 17.79
C ASP A 110 -7.84 22.94 17.28
N GLN A 111 -7.67 23.58 16.12
CA GLN A 111 -8.72 24.39 15.50
C GLN A 111 -9.85 23.52 14.97
N ALA A 112 -9.52 22.40 14.32
CA ALA A 112 -10.51 21.45 13.82
C ALA A 112 -11.32 20.81 14.95
N ARG A 113 -10.66 20.47 16.07
CA ARG A 113 -11.31 19.94 17.29
C ARG A 113 -12.23 20.97 17.93
N ALA A 114 -11.86 22.25 17.93
CA ALA A 114 -12.71 23.31 18.44
C ALA A 114 -14.01 23.48 17.60
N ILE A 115 -13.94 23.24 16.30
CA ILE A 115 -15.10 23.23 15.39
C ILE A 115 -15.96 21.98 15.63
N ASN A 116 -15.31 20.81 15.74
CA ASN A 116 -15.97 19.52 15.88
C ASN A 116 -15.20 18.60 16.85
N PRO A 117 -15.61 18.54 18.14
CA PRO A 117 -14.97 17.68 19.13
C PRO A 117 -15.08 16.17 18.85
N ARG A 118 -15.94 15.77 17.90
CA ARG A 118 -16.11 14.38 17.46
C ARG A 118 -15.22 14.02 16.27
N LEU A 119 -14.53 14.99 15.67
CA LEU A 119 -13.72 14.78 14.47
C LEU A 119 -12.51 13.90 14.77
N ILE A 120 -12.29 12.90 13.93
CA ILE A 120 -11.02 12.17 13.89
C ILE A 120 -10.14 12.89 12.88
N TYR A 121 -9.06 13.49 13.35
CA TYR A 121 -8.10 14.19 12.51
C TYR A 121 -6.92 13.26 12.25
N ALA A 122 -6.79 12.75 11.04
CA ALA A 122 -5.71 11.88 10.64
C ALA A 122 -4.66 12.65 9.83
N THR A 123 -3.42 12.63 10.29
CA THR A 123 -2.29 13.26 9.63
C THR A 123 -1.23 12.25 9.24
N ILE A 124 -0.79 12.33 7.98
CA ILE A 124 0.34 11.55 7.48
C ILE A 124 1.54 12.48 7.29
N LYS A 125 2.69 12.08 7.85
CA LYS A 125 3.97 12.79 7.75
C LYS A 125 5.08 11.85 7.33
N GLY A 126 6.17 12.39 6.81
CA GLY A 126 7.35 11.59 6.47
C GLY A 126 7.99 10.94 7.70
N PHE A 127 8.11 11.74 8.76
CA PHE A 127 8.74 11.40 10.03
C PHE A 127 7.82 11.86 11.17
N ALA A 128 7.87 11.17 12.30
CA ALA A 128 7.15 11.58 13.49
C ALA A 128 7.76 12.85 14.07
N ASP A 129 6.95 13.74 14.64
CA ASP A 129 7.44 15.02 15.22
C ASP A 129 8.52 14.80 16.28
N ALA A 130 8.40 13.72 17.06
CA ALA A 130 9.38 13.34 18.07
C ALA A 130 10.76 12.97 17.50
N SER A 131 10.89 12.73 16.19
CA SER A 131 12.18 12.44 15.56
C SER A 131 13.07 13.68 15.41
N GLY A 132 12.49 14.89 15.42
CA GLY A 132 13.19 16.14 15.14
C GLY A 132 13.65 16.31 13.68
N ILE A 133 13.17 15.46 12.76
CA ILE A 133 13.57 15.49 11.35
C ILE A 133 12.63 16.42 10.57
N ASP A 134 13.12 17.61 10.21
CA ASP A 134 12.42 18.54 9.31
C ASP A 134 12.82 18.30 7.85
N ALA A 135 12.25 17.25 7.25
CA ALA A 135 12.50 16.90 5.86
C ALA A 135 11.24 16.40 5.14
N LYS A 136 11.18 16.65 3.82
CA LYS A 136 10.15 16.07 2.96
C LYS A 136 10.45 14.60 2.71
N ALA A 137 9.41 13.77 2.70
CA ALA A 137 9.50 12.38 2.31
C ALA A 137 8.61 12.09 1.10
N TYR A 138 9.13 11.25 0.22
CA TYR A 138 8.38 10.47 -0.76
C TYR A 138 8.64 8.98 -0.48
N GLU A 139 7.92 8.09 -1.15
CA GLU A 139 8.06 6.63 -1.08
C GLU A 139 9.48 6.14 -0.72
N THR A 140 10.45 6.41 -1.59
CA THR A 140 11.79 5.84 -1.48
C THR A 140 12.60 6.43 -0.33
N ILE A 141 12.32 7.68 0.09
CA ILE A 141 12.94 8.29 1.27
C ILE A 141 12.48 7.56 2.53
N ALA A 142 11.18 7.26 2.63
CA ALA A 142 10.65 6.49 3.75
C ALA A 142 11.23 5.07 3.78
N GLN A 143 11.38 4.42 2.62
CA GLN A 143 12.04 3.10 2.54
C GLN A 143 13.51 3.15 2.99
N ALA A 144 14.25 4.19 2.61
CA ALA A 144 15.64 4.37 3.02
C ALA A 144 15.75 4.55 4.53
N MET A 145 14.96 5.48 5.08
CA MET A 145 15.04 5.88 6.49
C MET A 145 14.34 4.91 7.44
N GLY A 146 13.42 4.08 6.94
CA GLY A 146 12.80 2.97 7.67
C GLY A 146 13.61 1.67 7.62
N GLY A 147 14.79 1.66 6.96
CA GLY A 147 15.72 0.53 6.94
C GLY A 147 15.44 -0.55 5.88
N ALA A 148 14.35 -0.45 5.13
CA ALA A 148 13.96 -1.46 4.14
C ALA A 148 15.00 -1.62 3.03
N MET A 149 15.56 -0.51 2.54
CA MET A 149 16.60 -0.58 1.50
C MET A 149 17.89 -1.25 1.98
N SER A 150 18.24 -1.11 3.26
CA SER A 150 19.46 -1.69 3.83
C SER A 150 19.45 -3.22 3.73
N THR A 151 18.26 -3.83 3.84
CA THR A 151 18.06 -5.28 3.93
C THR A 151 17.44 -5.90 2.67
N THR A 152 17.16 -5.09 1.65
CA THR A 152 16.56 -5.52 0.38
C THR A 152 17.58 -5.46 -0.76
N GLY A 153 17.61 -6.49 -1.60
CA GLY A 153 18.52 -6.62 -2.74
C GLY A 153 19.59 -7.69 -2.55
N TRP A 154 20.60 -7.68 -3.41
CA TRP A 154 21.73 -8.63 -3.36
C TRP A 154 22.86 -8.12 -2.47
N ARG A 155 23.61 -9.03 -1.85
CA ARG A 155 24.71 -8.69 -0.93
C ARG A 155 25.77 -7.78 -1.58
N SER A 156 26.19 -8.12 -2.81
CA SER A 156 27.15 -7.35 -3.59
C SER A 156 26.54 -6.14 -4.31
N GLY A 157 25.22 -6.01 -4.32
CA GLY A 157 24.51 -4.89 -4.93
C GLY A 157 24.32 -3.71 -3.97
N PRO A 158 23.88 -2.54 -4.46
CA PRO A 158 23.54 -1.41 -3.61
C PRO A 158 22.26 -1.69 -2.78
N PRO A 159 21.98 -0.90 -1.73
CA PRO A 159 20.66 -0.85 -1.11
C PRO A 159 19.56 -0.69 -2.17
N THR A 160 18.50 -1.50 -2.08
CA THR A 160 17.50 -1.61 -3.14
C THR A 160 16.11 -1.32 -2.58
N ALA A 161 15.34 -0.44 -3.24
CA ALA A 161 13.95 -0.21 -2.87
C ALA A 161 13.07 -1.40 -3.26
N SER A 162 12.04 -1.66 -2.46
CA SER A 162 10.88 -2.45 -2.87
C SER A 162 10.13 -1.74 -3.99
N SER A 163 9.68 -2.50 -4.99
CA SER A 163 8.75 -2.01 -6.03
C SER A 163 7.35 -1.77 -5.46
N ALA A 164 6.92 -2.59 -4.50
CA ALA A 164 5.72 -2.32 -3.72
C ALA A 164 5.90 -1.03 -2.92
N GLN A 165 4.89 -0.18 -2.97
CA GLN A 165 4.89 1.17 -2.41
C GLN A 165 4.60 1.13 -0.90
N ILE A 166 5.57 0.61 -0.14
CA ILE A 166 5.44 0.38 1.30
C ILE A 166 5.57 1.68 2.11
N GLY A 167 6.19 2.73 1.57
CA GLY A 167 6.29 4.05 2.17
C GLY A 167 5.03 4.89 1.99
N ASP A 168 4.36 4.79 0.85
CA ASP A 168 3.13 5.52 0.54
C ASP A 168 1.89 4.69 0.88
N THR A 169 1.55 3.68 0.07
CA THR A 169 0.34 2.86 0.31
C THR A 169 0.45 2.04 1.59
N GLY A 170 1.66 1.57 1.94
CA GLY A 170 1.89 0.93 3.24
C GLY A 170 1.52 1.86 4.40
N THR A 171 1.87 3.14 4.32
CA THR A 171 1.46 4.15 5.31
C THR A 171 -0.04 4.42 5.27
N GLY A 172 -0.65 4.43 4.07
CA GLY A 172 -2.10 4.56 3.92
C GLY A 172 -2.89 3.45 4.63
N VAL A 173 -2.39 2.20 4.61
CA VAL A 173 -2.99 1.07 5.35
C VAL A 173 -2.89 1.27 6.87
N HIS A 174 -1.78 1.81 7.37
CA HIS A 174 -1.63 2.14 8.80
C HIS A 174 -2.57 3.29 9.21
N CYS A 175 -2.70 4.31 8.36
CA CYS A 175 -3.65 5.41 8.57
C CYS A 175 -5.10 4.93 8.59
N LEU A 176 -5.51 4.08 7.64
CA LEU A 176 -6.81 3.42 7.65
C LEU A 176 -7.05 2.70 9.00
N SER A 177 -6.06 1.93 9.47
CA SER A 177 -6.17 1.18 10.72
C SER A 177 -6.37 2.09 11.93
N GLY A 178 -5.63 3.20 12.01
CA GLY A 178 -5.78 4.20 13.06
C GLY A 178 -7.13 4.92 13.02
N VAL A 179 -7.61 5.29 11.83
CA VAL A 179 -8.94 5.90 11.64
C VAL A 179 -10.05 4.96 12.09
N LEU A 180 -10.00 3.68 11.69
CA LEU A 180 -11.00 2.68 12.09
C LEU A 180 -11.00 2.47 13.61
N ALA A 181 -9.83 2.40 14.24
CA ALA A 181 -9.72 2.27 15.70
C ALA A 181 -10.29 3.51 16.42
N ALA A 182 -9.99 4.72 15.92
CA ALA A 182 -10.51 5.96 16.47
C ALA A 182 -12.03 6.08 16.29
N LEU A 183 -12.57 5.66 15.14
CA LEU A 183 -14.02 5.59 14.88
C LEU A 183 -14.70 4.66 15.89
N TYR A 184 -14.10 3.49 16.13
CA TYR A 184 -14.60 2.53 17.10
C TYR A 184 -14.54 3.09 18.53
N GLN A 185 -13.41 3.67 18.96
CA GLN A 185 -13.27 4.26 20.29
C GLN A 185 -14.29 5.38 20.53
N ARG A 186 -14.55 6.22 19.52
CA ARG A 186 -15.54 7.30 19.56
C ARG A 186 -16.97 6.81 19.85
N THR A 187 -17.29 5.55 19.59
CA THR A 187 -18.61 4.97 19.96
C THR A 187 -18.78 4.85 21.47
N VAL A 188 -17.68 4.79 22.22
CA VAL A 188 -17.66 4.69 23.68
C VAL A 188 -17.42 6.06 24.32
N THR A 189 -16.44 6.81 23.82
CA THR A 189 -16.05 8.10 24.41
C THR A 189 -16.96 9.25 23.99
N GLY A 190 -17.57 9.14 22.80
CA GLY A 190 -18.26 10.25 22.16
C GLY A 190 -17.33 11.33 21.58
N GLU A 191 -16.00 11.20 21.74
CA GLU A 191 -15.00 12.19 21.33
C GLU A 191 -14.13 11.68 20.17
N GLY A 192 -13.72 12.60 19.31
CA GLY A 192 -12.70 12.38 18.29
C GLY A 192 -11.29 12.50 18.85
N GLN A 193 -10.28 12.34 18.00
CA GLN A 193 -8.87 12.44 18.39
C GLN A 193 -7.96 12.70 17.20
N LEU A 194 -6.71 13.03 17.49
CA LEU A 194 -5.63 13.07 16.51
C LEU A 194 -5.07 11.66 16.27
N VAL A 195 -4.93 11.28 15.01
CA VAL A 195 -4.27 10.05 14.55
C VAL A 195 -3.06 10.45 13.72
N GLU A 196 -1.86 10.27 14.27
CA GLU A 196 -0.60 10.60 13.59
C GLU A 196 0.06 9.36 13.04
N VAL A 197 0.50 9.42 11.78
CA VAL A 197 1.18 8.32 11.11
C VAL A 197 2.41 8.80 10.37
N ALA A 198 3.58 8.27 10.73
CA ALA A 198 4.84 8.56 10.06
C ALA A 198 5.17 7.47 9.03
N MET A 199 5.57 7.88 7.81
CA MET A 199 5.96 6.94 6.76
C MET A 199 7.16 6.07 7.19
N GLN A 200 8.13 6.66 7.88
CA GLN A 200 9.29 5.95 8.43
C GLN A 200 8.88 4.80 9.36
N ASP A 201 7.95 5.06 10.28
CA ASP A 201 7.49 4.10 11.29
C ASP A 201 6.69 2.97 10.63
N CYS A 202 5.89 3.28 9.62
CA CYS A 202 5.13 2.29 8.85
C CYS A 202 6.06 1.32 8.11
N VAL A 203 7.11 1.84 7.48
CA VAL A 203 8.15 1.01 6.85
C VAL A 203 8.85 0.15 7.90
N MET A 204 9.25 0.71 9.04
CA MET A 204 9.88 -0.05 10.12
C MET A 204 8.98 -1.13 10.68
N ASN A 205 7.68 -0.88 10.79
CA ASN A 205 6.71 -1.88 11.25
C ASN A 205 6.64 -3.08 10.31
N LEU A 206 6.64 -2.85 8.99
CA LEU A 206 6.71 -3.91 7.98
C LEU A 206 8.08 -4.62 7.97
N LEU A 207 9.13 -3.94 8.43
CA LEU A 207 10.50 -4.46 8.55
C LEU A 207 10.78 -5.22 9.87
N ARG A 208 9.78 -5.41 10.73
CA ARG A 208 9.93 -6.00 12.08
C ARG A 208 10.83 -7.24 12.14
N VAL A 209 10.75 -8.14 11.16
CA VAL A 209 11.56 -9.37 11.13
C VAL A 209 13.06 -9.11 10.99
N LYS A 210 13.48 -7.97 10.43
CA LYS A 210 14.90 -7.59 10.37
C LYS A 210 15.39 -6.94 11.65
N LEU A 211 14.51 -6.28 12.41
CA LEU A 211 14.84 -5.85 13.77
C LEU A 211 15.06 -7.06 14.70
N ARG A 212 14.28 -8.14 14.53
CA ARG A 212 14.56 -9.44 15.16
C ARG A 212 15.96 -9.95 14.78
N ASP A 213 16.28 -9.96 13.48
CA ASP A 213 17.57 -10.47 13.01
C ASP A 213 18.75 -9.64 13.52
N GLN A 214 18.59 -8.31 13.63
CA GLN A 214 19.59 -7.43 14.20
C GLN A 214 19.88 -7.76 15.67
N GLN A 215 18.85 -8.10 16.45
CA GLN A 215 19.04 -8.54 17.83
C GLN A 215 19.70 -9.92 17.91
N ARG A 216 19.35 -10.84 17.01
CA ARG A 216 19.96 -12.18 16.94
C ARG A 216 21.46 -12.11 16.59
N LEU A 217 21.89 -11.16 15.77
CA LEU A 217 23.30 -10.95 15.44
C LEU A 217 24.17 -10.72 16.68
N ALA A 218 23.62 -10.14 17.75
CA ALA A 218 24.34 -9.97 19.01
C ALA A 218 24.67 -11.31 19.71
N SER A 219 23.97 -12.40 19.35
CA SER A 219 24.19 -13.75 19.88
C SER A 219 25.02 -14.65 18.95
N GLY A 220 25.41 -14.16 17.77
CA GLY A 220 26.16 -14.93 16.78
C GLY A 220 25.64 -14.77 15.35
N PRO A 221 26.26 -15.45 14.38
CA PRO A 221 25.90 -15.34 12.98
C PRO A 221 24.48 -15.86 12.70
N LEU A 222 23.88 -15.38 11.61
CA LEU A 222 22.57 -15.84 11.12
C LEU A 222 22.80 -17.02 10.14
N PRO A 223 22.66 -18.29 10.57
CA PRO A 223 23.00 -19.45 9.73
C PRO A 223 22.08 -19.62 8.52
N GLU A 224 20.87 -19.04 8.56
CA GLU A 224 19.93 -19.04 7.45
C GLU A 224 20.25 -18.01 6.36
N TYR A 225 21.23 -17.12 6.60
CA TYR A 225 21.67 -16.15 5.62
C TYR A 225 22.82 -16.69 4.75
N PRO A 226 22.88 -16.36 3.45
CA PRO A 226 23.93 -16.83 2.56
C PRO A 226 25.34 -16.48 3.07
N GLY A 227 26.15 -17.51 3.28
CA GLY A 227 27.53 -17.38 3.77
C GLY A 227 27.67 -16.99 5.25
N ALA A 228 26.57 -16.83 5.98
CA ALA A 228 26.52 -16.50 7.42
C ALA A 228 27.62 -15.51 7.86
N PRO A 229 27.71 -14.32 7.25
CA PRO A 229 28.87 -13.45 7.44
C PRO A 229 28.94 -12.90 8.87
N GLU A 230 30.15 -12.77 9.39
CA GLU A 230 30.40 -11.95 10.58
C GLU A 230 30.19 -10.48 10.21
N THR A 231 29.11 -9.89 10.72
CA THR A 231 28.73 -8.49 10.45
C THR A 231 27.97 -7.93 11.64
N ASP A 232 28.05 -6.61 11.82
CA ASP A 232 27.37 -5.85 12.87
C ASP A 232 25.95 -5.39 12.48
N CYS A 233 25.57 -5.56 11.21
CA CYS A 233 24.25 -5.19 10.70
C CYS A 233 23.62 -6.29 9.85
N VAL A 234 22.29 -6.37 9.83
CA VAL A 234 21.59 -7.38 9.02
C VAL A 234 21.91 -7.18 7.53
N PRO A 235 22.51 -8.16 6.85
CA PRO A 235 22.92 -7.98 5.45
C PRO A 235 21.73 -8.18 4.49
N ARG A 236 21.92 -7.74 3.24
CA ARG A 236 21.07 -8.13 2.11
C ARG A 236 21.26 -9.60 1.77
N ALA A 237 20.17 -10.29 1.43
CA ALA A 237 20.15 -11.74 1.24
C ALA A 237 19.53 -12.20 -0.09
N GLY A 238 19.35 -11.30 -1.07
CA GLY A 238 18.71 -11.63 -2.34
C GLY A 238 17.28 -12.14 -2.12
N ASN A 239 17.00 -13.34 -2.66
CA ASN A 239 15.68 -13.97 -2.61
C ASN A 239 15.47 -14.92 -1.42
N CYS A 240 16.33 -14.89 -0.39
CA CYS A 240 16.06 -15.64 0.84
C CYS A 240 14.72 -15.24 1.46
N SER A 241 14.00 -16.20 2.03
CA SER A 241 12.65 -16.00 2.56
C SER A 241 12.57 -15.02 3.74
N GLY A 242 13.68 -14.82 4.46
CA GLY A 242 13.75 -14.02 5.68
C GLY A 242 13.02 -14.61 6.91
N GLY A 243 12.35 -15.75 6.73
CA GLY A 243 11.62 -16.48 7.76
C GLY A 243 12.31 -17.76 8.20
N GLY A 244 11.58 -18.62 8.92
CA GLY A 244 12.13 -19.87 9.46
C GLY A 244 12.32 -21.01 8.45
N GLN A 245 11.87 -20.85 7.20
CA GLN A 245 11.95 -21.88 6.17
C GLN A 245 12.76 -21.36 4.97
N PRO A 246 13.85 -22.01 4.53
CA PRO A 246 14.62 -21.56 3.38
C PRO A 246 13.78 -21.49 2.11
N GLY A 247 13.93 -20.40 1.36
CA GLY A 247 13.26 -20.20 0.08
C GLY A 247 14.15 -19.46 -0.90
N ALA A 248 13.94 -19.73 -2.18
CA ALA A 248 14.63 -19.05 -3.28
C ALA A 248 13.76 -19.04 -4.55
N ALA A 249 14.02 -18.07 -5.43
CA ALA A 249 13.46 -18.06 -6.77
C ALA A 249 14.34 -18.89 -7.71
N VAL A 250 13.79 -19.95 -8.29
CA VAL A 250 14.48 -20.81 -9.27
C VAL A 250 14.02 -20.48 -10.69
N ARG A 251 14.95 -20.51 -11.64
CA ARG A 251 14.69 -20.27 -13.06
C ARG A 251 13.82 -21.36 -13.68
N CYS A 252 12.93 -20.95 -14.55
CA CYS A 252 12.04 -21.80 -15.32
C CYS A 252 12.25 -21.55 -16.83
N ALA A 253 11.75 -22.45 -17.67
CA ALA A 253 11.61 -22.18 -19.10
C ALA A 253 10.50 -21.14 -19.35
N PRO A 254 10.57 -20.36 -20.45
CA PRO A 254 11.64 -20.29 -21.44
C PRO A 254 12.89 -19.48 -21.03
N GLY A 255 12.93 -18.92 -19.80
CA GLY A 255 14.10 -18.22 -19.28
C GLY A 255 14.07 -16.70 -19.45
N GLY A 256 12.88 -16.11 -19.57
CA GLY A 256 12.66 -14.67 -19.52
C GLY A 256 12.78 -14.06 -18.11
N GLU A 257 12.67 -12.73 -18.03
CA GLU A 257 12.91 -11.96 -16.80
C GLU A 257 12.00 -12.35 -15.62
N ASN A 258 10.79 -12.82 -15.90
CA ASN A 258 9.80 -13.26 -14.91
C ASN A 258 9.53 -14.78 -14.97
N ASP A 259 10.36 -15.55 -15.68
CA ASP A 259 10.23 -17.01 -15.74
C ASP A 259 10.95 -17.66 -14.56
N TYR A 260 10.42 -17.38 -13.37
CA TYR A 260 10.90 -17.90 -12.10
C TYR A 260 9.73 -18.48 -11.31
N CYS A 261 10.04 -19.46 -10.46
CA CYS A 261 9.13 -19.94 -9.43
C CYS A 261 9.82 -19.78 -8.08
N TYR A 262 9.15 -19.14 -7.12
CA TYR A 262 9.61 -19.11 -5.75
C TYR A 262 9.29 -20.44 -5.09
N VAL A 263 10.27 -21.10 -4.46
CA VAL A 263 10.12 -22.42 -3.85
C VAL A 263 10.63 -22.38 -2.41
N ILE A 264 9.87 -22.95 -1.49
CA ILE A 264 10.25 -23.09 -0.08
C ILE A 264 10.56 -24.55 0.22
N ILE A 265 11.72 -24.81 0.83
CA ILE A 265 12.11 -26.15 1.29
C ILE A 265 11.74 -26.30 2.77
N GLN A 266 10.58 -26.90 3.03
CA GLN A 266 10.18 -27.29 4.38
C GLN A 266 10.77 -28.67 4.75
N PRO A 267 11.08 -28.95 6.04
CA PRO A 267 11.60 -30.25 6.47
C PRO A 267 10.79 -31.44 5.96
N GLN A 268 9.46 -31.39 6.09
CA GLN A 268 8.56 -32.44 5.62
C GLN A 268 8.49 -32.56 4.08
N GLY A 269 8.81 -31.49 3.36
CA GLY A 269 8.79 -31.43 1.90
C GLY A 269 10.05 -31.99 1.24
N TRP A 270 11.15 -32.21 1.99
CA TRP A 270 12.45 -32.60 1.41
C TRP A 270 12.39 -33.90 0.61
N ALA A 271 11.91 -34.99 1.23
CA ALA A 271 11.88 -36.30 0.58
C ALA A 271 10.93 -36.34 -0.65
N PRO A 272 9.69 -35.83 -0.58
CA PRO A 272 8.83 -35.67 -1.76
C PRO A 272 9.49 -34.87 -2.88
N LEU A 273 10.11 -33.73 -2.55
CA LEU A 273 10.76 -32.86 -3.52
C LEU A 273 11.93 -33.56 -4.22
N MET A 274 12.81 -34.22 -3.47
CA MET A 274 13.93 -34.97 -4.04
C MET A 274 13.49 -36.13 -4.93
N ARG A 275 12.36 -36.78 -4.62
CA ARG A 275 11.76 -37.78 -5.52
C ARG A 275 11.27 -37.13 -6.82
N LEU A 276 10.59 -35.99 -6.75
CA LEU A 276 10.05 -35.28 -7.91
C LEU A 276 11.16 -34.81 -8.85
N VAL A 277 12.24 -34.25 -8.32
CA VAL A 277 13.37 -33.72 -9.11
C VAL A 277 14.37 -34.80 -9.54
N GLY A 278 14.12 -36.07 -9.20
CA GLY A 278 14.94 -37.21 -9.62
C GLY A 278 16.25 -37.38 -8.85
N ARG A 279 16.35 -36.86 -7.62
CA ARG A 279 17.54 -36.91 -6.76
C ARG A 279 17.29 -37.62 -5.43
N LYS A 280 16.71 -38.82 -5.50
CA LYS A 280 16.41 -39.66 -4.33
C LYS A 280 17.66 -39.97 -3.49
N ASP A 281 18.83 -39.97 -4.12
CA ASP A 281 20.14 -40.14 -3.48
C ASP A 281 20.43 -39.07 -2.41
N LEU A 282 19.83 -37.87 -2.52
CA LEU A 282 20.01 -36.79 -1.55
C LEU A 282 19.08 -36.86 -0.33
N ILE A 283 18.14 -37.81 -0.29
CA ILE A 283 17.18 -37.92 0.81
C ILE A 283 17.90 -38.32 2.10
N ASP A 284 18.72 -39.37 2.02
CA ASP A 284 19.42 -39.96 3.16
C ASP A 284 20.92 -39.61 3.19
N ASP A 285 21.42 -38.81 2.25
CA ASP A 285 22.81 -38.32 2.26
C ASP A 285 23.04 -37.49 3.55
N PRO A 286 24.00 -37.85 4.42
CA PRO A 286 24.28 -37.11 5.65
C PRO A 286 24.56 -35.62 5.46
N LYS A 287 24.97 -35.19 4.25
CA LYS A 287 25.17 -33.78 3.91
C LYS A 287 23.86 -33.01 3.68
N PHE A 288 22.73 -33.70 3.53
CA PHE A 288 21.42 -33.12 3.20
C PHE A 288 20.26 -33.67 4.03
N ALA A 289 20.45 -34.76 4.78
CA ALA A 289 19.37 -35.48 5.45
C ALA A 289 18.66 -34.63 6.53
N SER A 290 19.41 -33.80 7.28
CA SER A 290 18.85 -32.91 8.30
C SER A 290 18.64 -31.47 7.80
N HIS A 291 17.78 -30.73 8.50
CA HIS A 291 17.56 -29.31 8.23
C HIS A 291 18.85 -28.49 8.40
N GLU A 292 19.60 -28.76 9.47
CA GLU A 292 20.86 -28.10 9.81
C GLU A 292 21.93 -28.36 8.74
N ALA A 293 21.99 -29.59 8.21
CA ALA A 293 22.92 -29.94 7.14
C ALA A 293 22.61 -29.18 5.84
N ARG A 294 21.31 -28.99 5.53
CA ARG A 294 20.87 -28.22 4.36
C ARG A 294 21.12 -26.73 4.49
N LEU A 295 21.00 -26.14 5.69
CA LEU A 295 21.28 -24.71 5.91
C LEU A 295 22.71 -24.33 5.47
N GLN A 296 23.68 -25.22 5.66
CA GLN A 296 25.06 -24.98 5.26
C GLN A 296 25.29 -25.09 3.74
N ARG A 297 24.27 -25.52 2.96
CA ARG A 297 24.38 -25.91 1.55
C ARG A 297 23.13 -25.54 0.75
N LEU A 298 22.45 -24.44 1.10
CA LEU A 298 21.19 -24.05 0.48
C LEU A 298 21.33 -23.84 -1.03
N ASP A 299 22.42 -23.23 -1.49
CA ASP A 299 22.69 -23.05 -2.93
C ASP A 299 22.67 -24.40 -3.66
N ALA A 300 23.35 -25.43 -3.12
CA ALA A 300 23.35 -26.76 -3.71
C ALA A 300 21.96 -27.42 -3.70
N CYS A 301 21.13 -27.14 -2.68
CA CYS A 301 19.75 -27.63 -2.63
C CYS A 301 18.91 -26.99 -3.74
N PHE A 302 18.99 -25.67 -3.91
CA PHE A 302 18.22 -24.94 -4.92
C PHE A 302 18.75 -25.17 -6.34
N ASP A 303 20.05 -25.42 -6.55
CA ASP A 303 20.63 -25.80 -7.84
C ASP A 303 20.08 -27.12 -8.38
N VAL A 304 19.71 -28.05 -7.49
CA VAL A 304 19.08 -29.31 -7.89
C VAL A 304 17.65 -29.06 -8.37
N ILE A 305 16.92 -28.19 -7.67
CA ILE A 305 15.55 -27.80 -8.02
C ILE A 305 15.56 -27.00 -9.34
N GLU A 306 16.48 -26.06 -9.48
CA GLU A 306 16.60 -25.20 -10.67
C GLU A 306 16.88 -26.02 -11.95
N ARG A 307 17.78 -27.02 -11.87
CA ARG A 307 18.04 -27.93 -13.00
C ARG A 307 16.79 -28.68 -13.48
N TRP A 308 15.85 -28.96 -12.57
CA TRP A 308 14.57 -29.58 -12.91
C TRP A 308 13.56 -28.55 -13.44
N SER A 309 13.51 -27.34 -12.88
CA SER A 309 12.56 -26.29 -13.31
C SER A 309 12.94 -25.64 -14.64
N LEU A 310 14.22 -25.59 -15.02
CA LEU A 310 14.69 -25.03 -16.31
C LEU A 310 14.08 -25.67 -17.56
N LYS A 311 13.43 -26.83 -17.43
CA LYS A 311 12.78 -27.56 -18.53
C LYS A 311 11.26 -27.39 -18.56
N ARG A 312 10.71 -26.53 -17.70
CA ARG A 312 9.27 -26.39 -17.44
C ARG A 312 8.92 -24.92 -17.29
N THR A 313 7.72 -24.54 -17.70
CA THR A 313 7.18 -23.22 -17.42
C THR A 313 6.97 -23.02 -15.92
N LYS A 314 6.95 -21.76 -15.47
CA LYS A 314 6.69 -21.43 -14.05
C LYS A 314 5.37 -21.98 -13.52
N PHE A 315 4.36 -22.14 -14.39
CA PHE A 315 3.06 -22.72 -14.05
C PHE A 315 3.11 -24.26 -13.95
N GLU A 316 3.79 -24.94 -14.86
CA GLU A 316 4.03 -26.39 -14.76
C GLU A 316 4.84 -26.75 -13.51
N VAL A 317 5.82 -25.90 -13.14
CA VAL A 317 6.58 -26.02 -11.89
C VAL A 317 5.64 -25.89 -10.69
N MET A 318 4.80 -24.85 -10.65
CA MET A 318 3.82 -24.65 -9.58
C MET A 318 2.89 -25.85 -9.44
N ASP A 319 2.32 -26.36 -10.53
CA ASP A 319 1.38 -27.49 -10.48
C ASP A 319 2.02 -28.78 -9.97
N ALA A 320 3.24 -29.08 -10.42
CA ALA A 320 3.98 -30.26 -9.97
C ALA A 320 4.40 -30.19 -8.50
N LEU A 321 4.81 -29.01 -8.02
CA LEU A 321 5.18 -28.80 -6.61
C LEU A 321 3.95 -28.77 -5.69
N LYS A 322 2.85 -28.14 -6.11
CA LYS A 322 1.56 -28.14 -5.42
C LYS A 322 1.03 -29.57 -5.20
N ALA A 323 1.18 -30.44 -6.20
CA ALA A 323 0.73 -31.83 -6.12
C ALA A 323 1.45 -32.67 -5.04
N ILE A 324 2.59 -32.21 -4.53
CA ILE A 324 3.37 -32.85 -3.47
C ILE A 324 3.45 -31.99 -2.19
N ASP A 325 2.55 -31.01 -2.04
CA ASP A 325 2.45 -30.12 -0.87
C ASP A 325 3.73 -29.31 -0.59
N VAL A 326 4.46 -28.92 -1.64
CA VAL A 326 5.61 -28.02 -1.54
C VAL A 326 5.16 -26.57 -1.78
N PRO A 327 5.34 -25.64 -0.82
CA PRO A 327 4.96 -24.26 -1.00
C PRO A 327 5.78 -23.60 -2.10
N CYS A 328 5.07 -23.09 -3.10
CA CYS A 328 5.68 -22.42 -4.25
C CYS A 328 4.72 -21.42 -4.89
N GLY A 329 5.26 -20.54 -5.73
CA GLY A 329 4.45 -19.62 -6.53
C GLY A 329 5.23 -19.08 -7.73
N PRO A 330 4.60 -18.97 -8.92
CA PRO A 330 5.22 -18.34 -10.06
C PRO A 330 5.47 -16.86 -9.77
N VAL A 331 6.61 -16.34 -10.23
CA VAL A 331 6.84 -14.89 -10.25
C VAL A 331 5.96 -14.30 -11.35
N LEU A 332 4.84 -13.70 -10.95
CA LEU A 332 3.89 -13.09 -11.88
C LEU A 332 4.40 -11.72 -12.33
N SER A 333 4.47 -11.51 -13.64
CA SER A 333 4.65 -10.17 -14.20
C SER A 333 3.37 -9.36 -14.05
N THR A 334 3.47 -8.03 -14.17
CA THR A 334 2.28 -7.15 -14.19
C THR A 334 1.34 -7.48 -15.35
N LYS A 335 1.87 -8.01 -16.46
CA LYS A 335 1.06 -8.52 -17.57
C LYS A 335 0.30 -9.78 -17.19
N ASP A 336 0.94 -10.74 -16.53
CA ASP A 336 0.28 -11.97 -16.05
C ASP A 336 -0.88 -11.60 -15.12
N ILE A 337 -0.66 -10.65 -14.20
CA ILE A 337 -1.67 -10.16 -13.26
C ILE A 337 -2.87 -9.57 -14.00
N LEU A 338 -2.65 -8.66 -14.97
CA LEU A 338 -3.73 -8.04 -15.75
C LEU A 338 -4.48 -9.04 -16.66
N GLN A 339 -3.92 -10.21 -16.92
CA GLN A 339 -4.55 -11.26 -17.72
C GLN A 339 -5.21 -12.35 -16.86
N ASP A 340 -5.05 -12.29 -15.53
CA ASP A 340 -5.60 -13.29 -14.61
C ASP A 340 -7.11 -13.07 -14.42
N ARG A 341 -7.89 -13.92 -15.12
CA ARG A 341 -9.35 -13.88 -15.07
C ARG A 341 -9.92 -14.14 -13.67
N ALA A 342 -9.23 -14.91 -12.83
CA ALA A 342 -9.69 -15.18 -11.46
C ALA A 342 -9.69 -13.90 -10.60
N LEU A 343 -8.80 -12.94 -10.87
CA LEU A 343 -8.80 -11.65 -10.20
C LEU A 343 -10.00 -10.78 -10.58
N TYR A 344 -10.44 -10.85 -11.85
CA TYR A 344 -11.65 -10.18 -12.32
C TYR A 344 -12.92 -10.84 -11.75
N ASP A 345 -12.99 -12.17 -11.78
CA ASP A 345 -14.18 -12.92 -11.34
C ASP A 345 -14.46 -12.73 -9.85
N ARG A 346 -13.41 -12.52 -9.03
CA ARG A 346 -13.56 -12.17 -7.60
C ARG A 346 -13.64 -10.67 -7.33
N GLY A 347 -13.72 -9.82 -8.36
CA GLY A 347 -13.87 -8.37 -8.25
C GLY A 347 -12.66 -7.63 -7.70
N PHE A 348 -11.46 -8.21 -7.76
CA PHE A 348 -10.23 -7.55 -7.33
C PHE A 348 -9.55 -6.76 -8.46
N LEU A 349 -9.61 -7.24 -9.71
CA LEU A 349 -9.39 -6.40 -10.87
C LEU A 349 -10.74 -5.96 -11.41
N VAL A 350 -10.91 -4.66 -11.65
CA VAL A 350 -12.18 -4.10 -12.10
C VAL A 350 -11.96 -3.23 -13.32
N GLU A 351 -12.70 -3.50 -14.39
CA GLU A 351 -12.83 -2.62 -15.54
C GLU A 351 -13.83 -1.52 -15.24
N VAL A 352 -13.38 -0.28 -15.31
CA VAL A 352 -14.16 0.89 -14.90
C VAL A 352 -14.31 1.84 -16.10
N PRO A 353 -15.54 2.09 -16.57
CA PRO A 353 -15.77 3.09 -17.61
C PRO A 353 -15.55 4.49 -17.05
N HIS A 354 -14.91 5.36 -17.83
CA HIS A 354 -14.71 6.76 -17.42
C HIS A 354 -14.90 7.72 -18.61
N PRO A 355 -15.60 8.86 -18.40
CA PRO A 355 -16.08 9.74 -19.46
C PRO A 355 -15.00 10.22 -20.45
N GLU A 356 -13.80 10.54 -19.98
CA GLU A 356 -12.75 11.12 -20.84
C GLU A 356 -11.67 10.12 -21.31
N ARG A 357 -11.47 9.00 -20.61
CA ARG A 357 -10.38 8.02 -20.90
C ARG A 357 -10.89 6.77 -21.60
N GLY A 358 -12.19 6.53 -21.61
CA GLY A 358 -12.74 5.20 -21.87
C GLY A 358 -12.53 4.27 -20.66
N THR A 359 -12.65 2.97 -20.89
CA THR A 359 -12.47 1.96 -19.84
C THR A 359 -10.99 1.84 -19.43
N TYR A 360 -10.74 1.73 -18.13
CA TYR A 360 -9.44 1.39 -17.56
C TYR A 360 -9.58 0.29 -16.51
N VAL A 361 -8.49 -0.40 -16.18
CA VAL A 361 -8.47 -1.42 -15.12
C VAL A 361 -7.92 -0.81 -13.84
N THR A 362 -8.57 -1.09 -12.71
CA THR A 362 -8.10 -0.71 -11.38
C THR A 362 -8.21 -1.86 -10.39
N LEU A 363 -7.64 -1.66 -9.20
CA LEU A 363 -7.76 -2.59 -8.09
C LEU A 363 -9.08 -2.33 -7.35
N GLY A 364 -9.74 -3.40 -6.91
CA GLY A 364 -10.80 -3.36 -5.92
C GLY A 364 -10.26 -3.48 -4.50
N SER A 365 -11.18 -3.48 -3.53
CA SER A 365 -10.82 -3.64 -2.13
C SER A 365 -10.10 -4.97 -1.88
N PRO A 366 -8.91 -4.96 -1.25
CA PRO A 366 -8.30 -6.20 -0.77
C PRO A 366 -9.03 -6.78 0.45
N ILE A 367 -9.87 -5.98 1.12
CA ILE A 367 -10.68 -6.38 2.26
C ILE A 367 -12.05 -6.84 1.76
N GLN A 368 -12.31 -8.14 1.88
CA GLN A 368 -13.57 -8.77 1.48
C GLN A 368 -14.41 -9.08 2.71
N MET A 369 -15.58 -8.45 2.82
CA MET A 369 -16.51 -8.63 3.94
C MET A 369 -17.76 -9.37 3.47
N SER A 370 -18.12 -10.47 4.14
CA SER A 370 -19.26 -11.31 3.76
C SER A 370 -20.62 -10.61 3.83
N ALA A 371 -20.72 -9.53 4.62
CA ALA A 371 -21.96 -8.80 4.88
C ALA A 371 -21.94 -7.33 4.40
N SER A 372 -20.82 -6.85 3.84
CA SER A 372 -20.66 -5.47 3.38
C SER A 372 -19.94 -5.46 2.04
N HIS A 373 -20.64 -5.02 0.99
CA HIS A 373 -20.10 -4.92 -0.36
C HIS A 373 -20.23 -3.50 -0.89
N VAL A 374 -19.13 -2.96 -1.42
CA VAL A 374 -19.09 -1.68 -2.11
C VAL A 374 -18.50 -1.91 -3.50
N PRO A 375 -19.25 -1.65 -4.58
CA PRO A 375 -18.72 -1.76 -5.93
C PRO A 375 -17.68 -0.67 -6.18
N VAL A 376 -16.66 -0.98 -6.97
CA VAL A 376 -15.69 0.04 -7.40
C VAL A 376 -16.35 0.96 -8.42
N GLU A 377 -16.21 2.26 -8.20
CA GLU A 377 -16.70 3.30 -9.11
C GLU A 377 -15.51 4.12 -9.64
N ARG A 378 -15.70 4.80 -10.76
CA ARG A 378 -14.65 5.64 -11.33
C ARG A 378 -14.21 6.76 -10.38
N ALA A 379 -12.99 7.23 -10.58
CA ALA A 379 -12.55 8.47 -9.96
C ALA A 379 -13.33 9.69 -10.51
N PRO A 380 -13.48 10.76 -9.71
CA PRO A 380 -14.23 11.94 -10.12
C PRO A 380 -13.41 12.86 -11.04
N LEU A 381 -14.08 13.54 -11.97
CA LEU A 381 -13.50 14.70 -12.67
C LEU A 381 -13.22 15.82 -11.66
N LEU A 382 -12.32 16.74 -12.00
CA LEU A 382 -11.96 17.84 -11.12
C LEU A 382 -13.17 18.76 -10.87
N GLY A 383 -13.58 18.88 -9.60
CA GLY A 383 -14.72 19.72 -9.20
C GLY A 383 -16.08 19.18 -9.67
N GLU A 384 -16.16 17.91 -10.08
CA GLU A 384 -17.39 17.30 -10.59
C GLU A 384 -18.58 17.43 -9.64
N HIS A 385 -18.31 17.44 -8.33
CA HIS A 385 -19.33 17.43 -7.29
C HIS A 385 -19.36 18.74 -6.50
N THR A 386 -18.70 19.80 -6.98
CA THR A 386 -18.58 21.08 -6.27
C THR A 386 -19.95 21.64 -5.88
N ASP A 387 -20.87 21.76 -6.84
CA ASP A 387 -22.19 22.37 -6.61
C ASP A 387 -23.06 21.50 -5.69
N GLU A 388 -22.98 20.18 -5.85
CA GLU A 388 -23.73 19.22 -5.04
C GLU A 388 -23.26 19.23 -3.57
N VAL A 389 -21.95 19.23 -3.34
CA VAL A 389 -21.38 19.28 -1.99
C VAL A 389 -21.67 20.63 -1.32
N LEU A 390 -21.50 21.75 -2.02
CA LEU A 390 -21.78 23.08 -1.46
C LEU A 390 -23.27 23.29 -1.19
N GLY A 391 -24.14 22.80 -2.07
CA GLY A 391 -25.58 22.80 -1.85
C GLY A 391 -25.97 22.03 -0.57
N ALA A 392 -25.36 20.87 -0.33
CA ALA A 392 -25.57 20.10 0.90
C ALA A 392 -25.05 20.82 2.17
N LEU A 393 -24.14 21.78 2.04
CA LEU A 393 -23.67 22.66 3.13
C LEU A 393 -24.52 23.93 3.30
N GLY A 394 -25.62 24.05 2.54
CA GLY A 394 -26.58 25.15 2.63
C GLY A 394 -26.24 26.38 1.79
N TYR A 395 -25.29 26.29 0.86
CA TYR A 395 -25.05 27.38 -0.10
C TYR A 395 -26.12 27.35 -1.20
N SER A 396 -26.70 28.51 -1.49
CA SER A 396 -27.57 28.73 -2.64
C SER A 396 -26.79 28.69 -3.95
N ALA A 397 -27.50 28.47 -5.07
CA ALA A 397 -26.89 28.51 -6.39
C ALA A 397 -26.24 29.88 -6.71
N GLU A 398 -26.81 30.97 -6.17
CA GLU A 398 -26.27 32.32 -6.33
C GLU A 398 -24.95 32.50 -5.55
N GLU A 399 -24.89 32.03 -4.31
CA GLU A 399 -23.64 32.05 -3.52
C GLU A 399 -22.54 31.21 -4.19
N ILE A 400 -22.88 30.02 -4.69
CA ILE A 400 -21.93 29.15 -5.40
C ILE A 400 -21.42 29.83 -6.68
N ALA A 401 -22.30 30.48 -7.45
CA ALA A 401 -21.90 31.25 -8.63
C ALA A 401 -20.97 32.42 -8.26
N GLY A 402 -21.25 33.11 -7.14
CA GLY A 402 -20.39 34.14 -6.56
C GLY A 402 -19.01 33.62 -6.16
N MET A 403 -18.96 32.47 -5.46
CA MET A 403 -17.71 31.79 -5.09
C MET A 403 -16.88 31.43 -6.32
N ARG A 404 -17.52 30.93 -7.38
CA ARG A 404 -16.83 30.56 -8.63
C ARG A 404 -16.25 31.78 -9.34
N THR A 405 -16.99 32.87 -9.37
CA THR A 405 -16.52 34.16 -9.93
C THR A 405 -15.34 34.72 -9.15
N ALA A 406 -15.35 34.56 -7.82
CA ALA A 406 -14.25 34.95 -6.94
C ALA A 406 -13.03 34.00 -6.98
N GLY A 407 -13.12 32.86 -7.69
CA GLY A 407 -12.07 31.83 -7.72
C GLY A 407 -11.92 31.08 -6.39
N ALA A 408 -12.97 31.06 -5.57
CA ALA A 408 -13.03 30.28 -4.35
C ALA A 408 -13.31 28.80 -4.64
N VAL A 409 -13.96 28.48 -5.76
CA VAL A 409 -14.31 27.12 -6.21
C VAL A 409 -14.04 26.93 -7.70
#